data_AF-A0A8T0IUU4-F1
#
_entry.id   AF-A0A8T0IUU4-F1
#
_cell.length_a   1.000
_cell.length_b   1.000
_cell.length_c   1.000
_cell.angle_alpha   90.00
_cell.angle_beta   90.00
_cell.angle_gamma   90.00
#
_symmetry.space_group_name_H-M   'P 1'
#
loop_
_entity.id
_entity.type
_entity.pdbx_description
1 polymer ?
#
loop_
_entity_poly.entity_id
_entity_poly.type
_entity_poly.pdbx_seq_one_letter_code
_entity_poly.pdbx_strand_id
1 'polypeptide(L)'
;MDDYDVSLNHRGPDVKGGFVAHLHDALRSAGLNPFLAKTSLVKRNPVFTSIDAALEVAMVHIAVVSRGYAESKYCLSKLAAMMRSGKPVIPV
;
A
#
# COMPACT_ATOMS: atom_id res chain seq x y z
N MET A 1 8.58 17.23 0.24
CA MET A 1 8.33 15.77 0.16
C MET A 1 6.93 15.60 0.67
N ASP A 2 6.01 15.16 -0.18
CA ASP A 2 4.60 15.04 0.21
C ASP A 2 4.47 14.00 1.31
N ASP A 3 3.88 14.40 2.43
CA ASP A 3 3.60 13.51 3.57
C ASP A 3 2.43 12.61 3.20
N TYR A 4 2.55 11.30 3.36
CA TYR A 4 1.47 10.35 3.08
C TYR A 4 0.77 10.00 4.38
N ASP A 5 -0.56 10.02 4.39
CA ASP A 5 -1.32 9.67 5.60
C ASP A 5 -1.60 8.17 5.66
N VAL A 6 -1.89 7.57 4.50
CA VAL A 6 -2.37 6.20 4.38
C VAL A 6 -1.59 5.47 3.29
N SER A 7 -1.10 4.26 3.57
CA SER A 7 -0.55 3.39 2.52
C SER A 7 -1.49 2.21 2.24
N LEU A 8 -1.76 1.93 0.97
CA LEU A 8 -2.63 0.84 0.54
C LEU A 8 -1.81 -0.32 -0.05
N ASN A 9 -1.94 -1.52 0.54
CA ASN A 9 -1.40 -2.78 0.00
C ASN A 9 -2.55 -3.66 -0.49
N HIS A 10 -2.46 -4.12 -1.74
CA HIS A 10 -3.54 -4.85 -2.39
C HIS A 10 -3.02 -5.71 -3.53
N ARG A 11 -3.79 -6.73 -3.91
CA ARG A 11 -3.53 -7.49 -5.13
C ARG A 11 -4.12 -6.78 -6.33
N GLY A 12 -3.25 -6.22 -7.17
CA GLY A 12 -3.66 -5.44 -8.35
C GLY A 12 -4.74 -6.11 -9.21
N PRO A 13 -4.52 -7.35 -9.70
CA PRO A 13 -5.50 -8.07 -10.53
C PRO A 13 -6.87 -8.29 -9.90
N ASP A 14 -6.97 -8.32 -8.56
CA ASP A 14 -8.21 -8.67 -7.88
C ASP A 14 -9.10 -7.44 -7.66
N VAL A 15 -8.50 -6.29 -7.30
CA VAL A 15 -9.25 -5.17 -6.71
C VAL A 15 -8.86 -3.78 -7.20
N LYS A 16 -7.80 -3.63 -8.02
CA LYS A 16 -7.27 -2.31 -8.42
C LYS A 16 -8.30 -1.42 -9.11
N GLY A 17 -9.07 -1.97 -10.05
CA GLY A 17 -10.07 -1.22 -10.82
C GLY A 17 -11.44 -1.11 -10.17
N GLY A 18 -11.63 -1.74 -9.00
CA GLY A 18 -12.89 -1.74 -8.26
C GLY A 18 -12.69 -1.13 -6.88
N PHE A 19 -12.78 -1.97 -5.85
CA PHE A 19 -12.74 -1.53 -4.44
C PHE A 19 -11.59 -0.58 -4.11
N VAL A 20 -10.36 -0.86 -4.57
CA VAL A 20 -9.20 -0.03 -4.22
C VAL A 20 -9.25 1.35 -4.88
N ALA A 21 -9.80 1.46 -6.09
CA ALA A 21 -9.99 2.76 -6.73
C ALA A 21 -10.98 3.63 -5.93
N HIS A 22 -12.13 3.05 -5.57
CA HIS A 22 -13.13 3.75 -4.76
C HIS A 22 -12.61 4.10 -3.36
N LEU A 23 -11.88 3.20 -2.70
CA LEU A 23 -11.26 3.46 -1.40
C LEU A 23 -10.27 4.63 -1.48
N HIS A 24 -9.40 4.62 -2.50
CA HIS A 24 -8.43 5.68 -2.72
C HIS A 24 -9.11 7.04 -2.93
N ASP A 25 -10.17 7.09 -3.75
CA ASP A 25 -10.91 8.33 -4.01
C ASP A 25 -11.70 8.82 -2.79
N ALA A 26 -12.26 7.89 -1.99
CA ALA A 26 -12.93 8.21 -0.73
C ALA A 26 -11.96 8.79 0.31
N LEU A 27 -10.77 8.21 0.45
CA LEU A 27 -9.72 8.73 1.34
C LEU A 27 -9.28 10.14 0.94
N ARG A 28 -9.09 10.38 -0.36
CA ARG A 28 -8.80 11.73 -0.89
C ARG A 28 -9.93 12.71 -0.62
N SER A 29 -11.17 12.28 -0.81
CA SER A 29 -12.36 13.10 -0.54
C SER A 29 -12.50 13.44 0.94
N ALA A 30 -11.97 12.60 1.83
CA ALA A 30 -11.88 12.84 3.27
C ALA A 30 -10.68 13.72 3.69
N GLY A 31 -9.89 14.23 2.73
CA GLY A 31 -8.73 15.08 3.00
C GLY A 31 -7.45 14.33 3.36
N LEU A 32 -7.42 13.00 3.20
CA LEU A 32 -6.23 12.18 3.41
C LEU A 32 -5.42 12.03 2.12
N ASN A 33 -4.11 11.82 2.25
CA ASN A 33 -3.20 11.54 1.15
C ASN A 33 -2.85 10.04 1.07
N PRO A 34 -3.67 9.22 0.37
CA PRO A 34 -3.37 7.81 0.19
C PRO A 34 -2.27 7.60 -0.86
N PHE A 35 -1.29 6.77 -0.52
CA PHE A 35 -0.34 6.20 -1.47
C PHE A 35 -0.71 4.77 -1.83
N LEU A 36 -0.90 4.52 -3.12
CA LEU A 36 -0.97 3.16 -3.64
C LEU A 36 0.44 2.58 -3.68
N ALA A 37 0.69 1.57 -2.85
CA ALA A 37 1.93 0.83 -2.91
C ALA A 37 1.94 0.00 -4.22
N LYS A 38 2.30 0.61 -5.34
CA LYS A 38 2.32 -0.03 -6.67
C LYS A 38 3.27 -1.24 -6.68
N THR A 39 2.91 -2.26 -7.46
CA THR A 39 3.67 -3.49 -7.71
C THR A 39 4.88 -3.31 -8.64
N SER A 40 5.18 -2.10 -9.09
CA SER A 40 6.25 -1.85 -10.06
C SER A 40 7.59 -1.59 -9.37
N LEU A 41 8.28 -2.66 -8.95
CA LEU A 41 9.71 -2.64 -8.69
C LEU A 41 10.33 -3.92 -9.25
N VAL A 42 10.40 -4.00 -10.59
CA VAL A 42 11.41 -4.84 -11.24
C VAL A 42 12.01 -4.07 -12.39
N LYS A 43 13.11 -3.38 -12.08
CA LYS A 43 14.41 -3.56 -12.75
C LYS A 43 15.39 -2.54 -12.15
N ARG A 44 16.41 -3.06 -11.43
CA ARG A 44 17.75 -2.48 -11.24
C ARG A 44 17.81 -0.95 -11.10
N ASN A 45 17.79 -0.40 -9.88
CA ASN A 45 18.45 0.87 -9.46
C ASN A 45 17.90 1.36 -8.10
N PRO A 46 18.54 2.32 -7.39
CA PRO A 46 18.39 2.57 -5.94
C PRO A 46 17.02 3.10 -5.44
N VAL A 47 15.97 2.86 -6.21
CA VAL A 47 14.55 3.22 -5.99
C VAL A 47 13.85 2.27 -5.01
N PHE A 48 14.57 1.34 -4.37
CA PHE A 48 14.09 0.65 -3.18
C PHE A 48 13.78 1.63 -2.03
N THR A 49 14.35 2.83 -2.06
CA THR A 49 14.14 3.87 -1.05
C THR A 49 12.72 4.45 -1.04
N SER A 50 11.99 4.49 -2.16
CA SER A 50 10.73 5.26 -2.23
C SER A 50 9.49 4.53 -1.68
N ILE A 51 9.40 3.21 -1.86
CA ILE A 51 8.28 2.42 -1.31
C ILE A 51 8.47 2.23 0.19
N ASP A 52 9.69 1.98 0.64
CA ASP A 52 10.01 1.88 2.06
C ASP A 52 9.87 3.25 2.74
N ALA A 53 10.30 4.35 2.11
CA ALA A 53 10.08 5.69 2.65
C ALA A 53 8.58 6.03 2.76
N ALA A 54 7.75 5.67 1.76
CA ALA A 54 6.31 5.92 1.83
C ALA A 54 5.64 5.10 2.96
N LEU A 55 6.10 3.87 3.21
CA LEU A 55 5.66 3.08 4.36
C LEU A 55 6.18 3.65 5.68
N GLU A 56 7.39 4.19 5.71
CA GLU A 56 7.96 4.83 6.89
C GLU A 56 7.28 6.14 7.25
N VAL A 57 6.75 6.91 6.29
CA VAL A 57 6.03 8.16 6.58
C VAL A 57 4.54 7.95 6.85
N ALA A 58 3.89 6.99 6.17
CA ALA A 58 2.44 6.72 6.30
C ALA A 58 1.99 6.53 7.74
N MET A 59 1.01 7.27 8.25
CA MET A 59 0.51 7.11 9.64
C MET A 59 -0.22 5.79 9.87
N VAL A 60 -0.92 5.29 8.84
CA VAL A 60 -1.69 4.04 8.90
C VAL A 60 -1.52 3.22 7.62
N HIS A 61 -1.55 1.90 7.76
CA HIS A 61 -1.51 0.96 6.67
C HIS A 61 -2.87 0.28 6.49
N ILE A 62 -3.34 0.17 5.25
CA ILE A 62 -4.52 -0.64 4.91
C ILE A 62 -4.08 -1.81 4.03
N ALA A 63 -4.37 -3.03 4.47
CA ALA A 63 -4.13 -4.24 3.71
C ALA A 63 -5.46 -4.78 3.19
N VAL A 64 -5.70 -4.64 1.89
CA VAL A 64 -6.90 -5.14 1.21
C VAL A 64 -6.64 -6.59 0.80
N VAL A 65 -7.10 -7.53 1.62
CA VAL A 65 -6.86 -8.97 1.47
C VAL A 65 -7.91 -9.54 0.53
N SER A 66 -7.46 -9.97 -0.64
CA SER A 66 -8.29 -10.55 -1.69
C SER A 66 -7.84 -11.97 -2.05
N ARG A 67 -8.59 -12.64 -2.94
CA ARG A 67 -8.39 -14.07 -3.28
C ARG A 67 -6.94 -14.43 -3.61
N GLY A 68 -6.27 -13.65 -4.46
CA GLY A 68 -4.89 -13.87 -4.90
C GLY A 68 -3.85 -13.08 -4.11
N TYR A 69 -4.20 -12.51 -2.95
CA TYR A 69 -3.30 -11.66 -2.18
C TYR A 69 -2.08 -12.44 -1.67
N ALA A 70 -2.31 -13.59 -1.03
CA ALA A 70 -1.24 -14.43 -0.50
C ALA A 70 -0.41 -15.14 -1.58
N GLU A 71 -0.89 -15.19 -2.82
CA GLU A 71 -0.14 -15.71 -3.97
C GLU A 71 0.94 -14.72 -4.43
N SER A 72 0.80 -13.44 -4.07
CA SER A 72 1.76 -12.40 -4.45
C SER A 72 2.83 -12.22 -3.39
N LYS A 73 4.05 -12.68 -3.69
CA LYS A 73 5.25 -12.37 -2.88
C LYS A 73 5.38 -10.88 -2.57
N TYR A 74 4.98 -10.00 -3.51
CA TYR A 74 5.01 -8.55 -3.30
C TYR A 74 4.00 -8.09 -2.24
N CYS A 75 2.75 -8.57 -2.28
CA CYS A 75 1.75 -8.25 -1.27
C CYS A 75 2.22 -8.71 0.12
N LEU A 76 2.79 -9.92 0.21
CA LEU A 76 3.31 -10.46 1.47
C LEU A 76 4.54 -9.70 1.98
N SER A 77 5.51 -9.35 1.13
CA SER A 77 6.68 -8.57 1.53
C SER A 77 6.29 -7.19 2.05
N LYS A 78 5.31 -6.52 1.41
CA LYS A 78 4.78 -5.24 1.88
C LYS A 78 4.01 -5.37 3.18
N LEU A 79 3.18 -6.41 3.32
CA LEU A 79 2.49 -6.67 4.58
C LEU A 79 3.50 -6.86 5.71
N ALA A 80 4.57 -7.63 5.48
CA ALA A 80 5.63 -7.80 6.47
C ALA A 80 6.34 -6.48 6.81
N ALA A 81 6.56 -5.60 5.83
CA ALA A 81 7.12 -4.27 6.07
C ALA A 81 6.17 -3.38 6.90
N MET A 82 4.87 -3.36 6.56
CA MET A 82 3.84 -2.68 7.33
C MET A 82 3.80 -3.15 8.78
N MET A 83 3.85 -4.47 9.00
CA MET A 83 3.87 -5.05 10.35
C MET A 83 5.13 -4.69 11.13
N ARG A 84 6.28 -4.52 10.47
CA ARG A 84 7.54 -4.09 11.11
C ARG A 84 7.58 -2.61 11.45
N SER A 85 6.76 -1.77 10.81
CA SER A 85 6.74 -0.33 11.05
C SER A 85 6.27 0.06 12.46
N GLY A 86 5.55 -0.84 13.15
CA GLY A 86 4.90 -0.56 14.43
C GLY A 86 3.66 0.34 14.32
N LYS A 87 3.26 0.74 13.11
CA LYS A 87 2.08 1.57 12.86
C LYS A 87 0.81 0.73 12.71
N PRO A 88 -0.38 1.30 12.92
CA PRO A 88 -1.63 0.55 12.78
C PRO A 88 -1.78 -0.05 11.38
N VAL A 89 -2.17 -1.33 11.34
CA VAL A 89 -2.52 -2.05 10.11
C VAL A 89 -3.99 -2.43 10.18
N ILE A 90 -4.78 -1.88 9.27
CA ILE A 90 -6.22 -2.16 9.15
C ILE A 90 -6.41 -3.19 8.02
N PRO A 91 -6.77 -4.43 8.33
CA PRO A 91 -7.14 -5.40 7.31
C PRO A 91 -8.55 -5.11 6.80
N VAL A 92 -8.75 -5.25 5.48
CA VAL A 92 -10.05 -5.17 4.79
C VAL A 92 -10.22 -6.38 3.90
#